data_AF-A0A9C9KAM9-F1
#
_entry.id   AF-A0A9C9KAM9-F1
#
_cell.length_a   1.000
_cell.length_b   1.000
_cell.length_c   1.000
_cell.angle_alpha   90.00
_cell.angle_beta   90.00
_cell.angle_gamma   90.00
#
_symmetry.space_group_name_H-M   'P 1'
#
loop_
_entity.id
_entity.type
_entity.pdbx_description
1 polymer ?
#
loop_
_entity_poly.entity_id
_entity_poly.type
_entity_poly.pdbx_seq_one_letter_code
_entity_poly.pdbx_strand_id
1 'polypeptide(L)'
;MAQNVRSPVSYALCALSLNAMLHALFIFKKMKKLTLKKPGATLLTAICLLIIAILFLAGLWPFNFHPANKVKWLKGRNGIHFYGHGIVYTPGVLNTSTQNPIADNSISIELILQPQKEHTCSVAPILSFYNTGKVANLMIGQWRSRLIISSGDINSRNRRDFKEIDLGNILQKGKTGFITITSGKNGTSLYSDGELAKRYPDYSLTNQKRTISGQIVLGNSLSGKTPWRGNILGLAIYSRQLKAAEVYRDYQAWTRGATQTLLNNNGIVSLYMFNEKAGRSVLNRAGKQHNLVIPATFRIFRKNILVPIWEDFRPNRSYFTDIAINIAGFIPFGFILSSLLYTVKKRSGPIMYLTAILSGGAISLTIELLQVYLPTRSSQMSDLIFNILGTILGVALFRFIMHKSNIFSRD
;
A
#
# COMPACT_ATOMS: atom_id res chain seq x y z
N MET A 1 22.35 33.85 34.27
CA MET A 1 22.97 32.58 33.82
C MET A 1 21.86 31.62 33.41
N ALA A 2 21.49 31.57 32.13
CA ALA A 2 20.54 30.59 31.61
C ALA A 2 21.36 29.50 30.90
N GLN A 3 21.43 28.32 31.51
CA GLN A 3 22.07 27.15 30.91
C GLN A 3 21.17 26.62 29.79
N ASN A 4 21.70 26.67 28.58
CA ASN A 4 21.08 26.26 27.34
C ASN A 4 21.18 24.72 27.22
N VAL A 5 20.18 23.99 27.73
CA VAL A 5 20.13 22.52 27.62
C VAL A 5 19.71 22.17 26.19
N ARG A 6 20.70 21.93 25.31
CA ARG A 6 20.47 21.36 23.98
C ARG A 6 19.91 19.95 24.11
N SER A 7 18.80 19.68 23.41
CA SER A 7 18.10 18.39 23.46
C SER A 7 18.94 17.23 22.90
N PRO A 8 18.72 15.98 23.37
CA PRO A 8 19.41 14.76 22.89
C PRO A 8 19.27 14.51 21.37
N VAL A 9 18.29 15.16 20.73
CA VAL A 9 18.01 15.07 19.29
C VAL A 9 19.10 15.77 18.45
N SER A 10 19.68 16.87 18.95
CA SER A 10 20.75 17.60 18.26
C SER A 10 22.07 16.82 18.22
N TYR A 11 22.38 16.03 19.26
CA TYR A 11 23.58 15.19 19.28
C TYR A 11 23.45 13.97 18.36
N ALA A 12 22.25 13.38 18.25
CA ALA A 12 22.01 12.27 17.32
C ALA A 12 22.05 12.69 15.85
N LEU A 13 21.49 13.86 15.51
CA LEU A 13 21.59 14.46 14.17
C LEU A 13 23.04 14.88 13.83
N CYS A 14 23.79 15.38 14.80
CA CYS A 14 25.21 15.73 14.64
C CYS A 14 26.12 14.49 14.52
N ALA A 15 25.81 13.40 15.24
CA ALA A 15 26.55 12.14 15.11
C ALA A 15 26.25 11.41 13.79
N LEU A 16 25.00 11.47 13.32
CA LEU A 16 24.61 11.00 11.98
C LEU A 16 25.26 11.84 10.88
N SER A 17 25.37 13.16 11.05
CA SER A 17 26.04 14.03 10.09
C SER A 17 27.55 13.84 10.08
N LEU A 18 28.20 13.63 11.24
CA LEU A 18 29.64 13.39 11.32
C LEU A 18 30.04 12.05 10.70
N ASN A 19 29.29 10.98 10.97
CA ASN A 19 29.52 9.68 10.33
C ASN A 19 29.26 9.73 8.82
N ALA A 20 28.21 10.42 8.38
CA ALA A 20 27.95 10.63 6.96
C ALA A 20 29.09 11.42 6.29
N MET A 21 29.60 12.47 6.95
CA MET A 21 30.75 13.25 6.46
C MET A 21 32.03 12.39 6.39
N LEU A 22 32.31 11.58 7.41
CA LEU A 22 33.46 10.66 7.41
C LEU A 22 33.37 9.63 6.29
N HIS A 23 32.20 9.05 6.07
CA HIS A 23 31.95 8.13 4.96
C HIS A 23 32.09 8.83 3.59
N ALA A 24 31.53 10.03 3.42
CA ALA A 24 31.68 10.81 2.19
C ALA A 24 33.16 11.14 1.92
N LEU A 25 33.92 11.53 2.95
CA LEU A 25 35.34 11.83 2.84
C LEU A 25 36.17 10.58 2.48
N PHE A 26 35.81 9.41 3.04
CA PHE A 26 36.43 8.14 2.71
C PHE A 26 36.17 7.72 1.25
N ILE A 27 34.92 7.84 0.79
CA ILE A 27 34.54 7.58 -0.61
C ILE A 27 35.30 8.52 -1.54
N PHE A 28 35.34 9.82 -1.21
CA PHE A 28 36.09 10.81 -1.96
C PHE A 28 37.58 10.46 -2.06
N LYS A 29 38.23 10.08 -0.95
CA LYS A 29 39.65 9.66 -0.94
C LYS A 29 39.88 8.44 -1.85
N LYS A 30 39.00 7.43 -1.80
CA LYS A 30 39.08 6.25 -2.69
C LYS A 30 38.91 6.63 -4.16
N MET A 31 37.90 7.43 -4.49
CA MET A 31 37.63 7.90 -5.85
C MET A 31 38.79 8.72 -6.41
N LYS A 32 39.34 9.66 -5.62
CA LYS A 32 40.52 10.43 -5.99
C LYS A 32 41.73 9.53 -6.26
N LYS A 33 41.99 8.56 -5.38
CA LYS A 33 43.09 7.59 -5.55
C LYS A 33 42.90 6.75 -6.82
N LEU A 34 41.67 6.35 -7.13
CA LEU A 34 41.34 5.62 -8.35
C LEU A 34 41.63 6.48 -9.60
N THR A 35 41.17 7.73 -9.65
CA THR A 35 41.43 8.63 -10.78
C THR A 35 42.92 8.88 -11.00
N LEU A 36 43.67 9.15 -9.92
CA LEU A 36 45.11 9.41 -10.00
C LEU A 36 45.91 8.20 -10.50
N LYS A 37 45.45 6.98 -10.24
CA LYS A 37 46.07 5.75 -10.75
C LYS A 37 45.86 5.50 -12.23
N LYS A 38 45.00 6.27 -12.91
CA LYS A 38 44.64 6.11 -14.34
C LYS A 38 44.40 4.64 -14.73
N PRO A 39 43.43 3.95 -14.08
CA PRO A 39 43.15 2.55 -14.35
C PRO A 39 42.77 2.32 -15.82
N GLY A 40 43.15 1.15 -16.34
CA GLY A 40 42.78 0.75 -17.70
C GLY A 40 41.26 0.57 -17.86
N ALA A 41 40.79 0.70 -19.10
CA ALA A 41 39.37 0.59 -19.45
C ALA A 41 38.73 -0.71 -18.97
N THR A 42 39.43 -1.85 -19.06
CA THR A 42 38.93 -3.16 -18.62
C THR A 42 38.52 -3.18 -17.14
N LEU A 43 39.35 -2.60 -16.27
CA LEU A 43 39.06 -2.53 -14.84
C LEU A 43 37.86 -1.61 -14.56
N LEU A 44 37.80 -0.46 -15.21
CA LEU A 44 36.67 0.47 -15.06
C LEU A 44 35.36 -0.13 -15.57
N THR A 45 35.39 -0.88 -16.67
CA THR A 45 34.25 -1.64 -17.18
C THR A 45 33.77 -2.68 -16.17
N ALA A 46 34.69 -3.47 -15.59
CA ALA A 46 34.33 -4.46 -14.57
C ALA A 46 33.69 -3.82 -13.32
N ILE A 47 34.24 -2.71 -12.84
CA ILE A 47 33.67 -1.96 -11.71
C ILE A 47 32.29 -1.39 -12.08
N CYS A 48 32.13 -0.85 -13.29
CA CYS A 48 30.86 -0.31 -13.76
C CYS A 48 29.77 -1.40 -13.80
N LEU A 49 30.08 -2.56 -14.39
CA LEU A 49 29.15 -3.70 -14.44
C LEU A 49 28.79 -4.20 -13.04
N LEU A 50 29.75 -4.25 -12.11
CA LEU A 50 29.49 -4.62 -10.72
C LEU A 50 28.54 -3.63 -10.03
N ILE A 51 28.74 -2.32 -10.23
CA ILE A 51 27.85 -1.29 -9.69
C ILE A 51 26.44 -1.46 -10.26
N ILE A 52 26.30 -1.67 -11.58
CA ILE A 52 25.00 -1.92 -12.21
C ILE A 52 24.33 -3.14 -11.57
N ALA A 53 25.06 -4.25 -11.41
CA ALA A 53 24.51 -5.45 -10.77
C ALA A 53 24.03 -5.17 -9.34
N ILE A 54 24.81 -4.43 -8.54
CA ILE A 54 24.42 -4.03 -7.18
C ILE A 54 23.16 -3.16 -7.18
N LEU A 55 23.04 -2.21 -8.12
CA LEU A 55 21.86 -1.36 -8.25
C LEU A 55 20.60 -2.19 -8.55
N PHE A 56 20.68 -3.14 -9.49
CA PHE A 56 19.56 -4.05 -9.76
C PHE A 56 19.25 -4.96 -8.57
N LEU A 57 20.27 -5.51 -7.91
CA LEU A 57 20.08 -6.34 -6.71
C LEU A 57 19.39 -5.58 -5.59
N ALA A 58 19.84 -4.36 -5.28
CA ALA A 58 19.26 -3.52 -4.25
C ALA A 58 17.84 -3.04 -4.62
N GLY A 59 17.65 -2.61 -5.87
CA GLY A 59 16.38 -2.09 -6.37
C GLY A 59 15.29 -3.16 -6.47
N LEU A 60 15.64 -4.40 -6.81
CA LEU A 60 14.68 -5.49 -7.00
C LEU A 60 14.55 -6.42 -5.78
N TRP A 61 15.41 -6.29 -4.77
CA TRP A 61 15.28 -7.05 -3.53
C TRP A 61 13.90 -6.82 -2.89
N PRO A 62 13.18 -7.86 -2.44
CA PRO A 62 13.61 -9.24 -2.23
C PRO A 62 13.31 -10.22 -3.39
N PHE A 63 13.15 -9.75 -4.63
CA PHE A 63 12.86 -10.58 -5.82
C PHE A 63 11.59 -11.45 -5.70
N ASN A 64 10.67 -11.05 -4.82
CA ASN A 64 9.47 -11.81 -4.54
C ASN A 64 8.28 -11.30 -5.39
N PHE A 65 8.25 -11.75 -6.65
CA PHE A 65 7.21 -11.39 -7.62
C PHE A 65 5.86 -12.08 -7.35
N HIS A 66 5.88 -13.23 -6.68
CA HIS A 66 4.68 -14.03 -6.37
C HIS A 66 4.59 -14.34 -4.87
N PRO A 67 4.49 -13.32 -4.00
CA PRO A 67 4.45 -13.55 -2.56
C PRO A 67 3.22 -14.36 -2.19
N ALA A 68 3.37 -15.25 -1.19
CA ALA A 68 2.24 -16.00 -0.64
C ALA A 68 1.19 -15.03 -0.08
N ASN A 69 -0.09 -15.33 -0.33
CA ASN A 69 -1.18 -14.58 0.25
C ASN A 69 -1.24 -14.82 1.77
N LYS A 70 -1.10 -13.77 2.57
CA LYS A 70 -1.00 -13.88 4.03
C LYS A 70 -2.38 -13.94 4.70
N VAL A 71 -3.17 -14.93 4.28
CA VAL A 71 -4.49 -15.30 4.82
C VAL A 71 -4.45 -16.77 5.22
N LYS A 72 -4.98 -17.11 6.39
CA LYS A 72 -5.10 -18.50 6.87
C LYS A 72 -6.46 -18.73 7.51
N TRP A 73 -6.97 -19.95 7.43
CA TRP A 73 -8.13 -20.37 8.23
C TRP A 73 -7.77 -20.41 9.72
N LEU A 74 -8.72 -20.04 10.58
CA LEU A 74 -8.54 -20.18 12.02
C LEU A 74 -8.65 -21.65 12.44
N LYS A 75 -7.77 -22.06 13.36
CA LYS A 75 -7.87 -23.36 14.04
C LYS A 75 -8.83 -23.23 15.22
N GLY A 76 -9.76 -24.17 15.38
CA GLY A 76 -10.66 -24.25 16.54
C GLY A 76 -11.89 -23.33 16.53
N ARG A 77 -12.03 -22.40 15.57
CA ARG A 77 -13.27 -21.60 15.39
C ARG A 77 -13.53 -21.25 13.93
N ASN A 78 -14.71 -20.71 13.63
CA ASN A 78 -15.01 -20.17 12.30
C ASN A 78 -14.27 -18.85 12.09
N GLY A 79 -13.80 -18.61 10.87
CA GLY A 79 -13.14 -17.37 10.49
C GLY A 79 -11.83 -17.55 9.74
N ILE A 80 -11.38 -16.44 9.17
CA ILE A 80 -10.11 -16.29 8.46
C ILE A 80 -9.25 -15.22 9.12
N HIS A 81 -7.95 -15.43 9.10
CA HIS A 81 -6.94 -14.60 9.75
C HIS A 81 -6.04 -13.90 8.72
N PHE A 82 -5.95 -12.58 8.82
CA PHE A 82 -5.04 -11.73 8.05
C PHE A 82 -3.84 -11.31 8.91
N TYR A 83 -2.63 -11.74 8.54
CA TYR A 83 -1.40 -11.51 9.33
C TYR A 83 -0.32 -10.69 8.60
N GLY A 84 -0.58 -10.29 7.36
CA GLY A 84 0.34 -9.50 6.53
C GLY A 84 -0.35 -8.98 5.29
N HIS A 85 0.29 -9.03 4.13
CA HIS A 85 -0.36 -8.74 2.85
C HIS A 85 -1.30 -9.90 2.47
N GLY A 86 -2.50 -9.88 3.06
CA GLY A 86 -3.58 -10.81 2.79
C GLY A 86 -4.67 -10.13 1.98
N ILE A 87 -5.28 -10.84 1.03
CA ILE A 87 -6.45 -10.37 0.28
C ILE A 87 -7.39 -11.53 0.02
N VAL A 88 -8.69 -11.25 0.07
CA VAL A 88 -9.77 -12.18 -0.29
C VAL A 88 -10.76 -11.41 -1.14
N TYR A 89 -11.31 -12.00 -2.20
CA TYR A 89 -12.17 -11.27 -3.12
C TYR A 89 -13.18 -12.15 -3.86
N THR A 90 -14.25 -11.57 -4.40
CA THR A 90 -15.16 -12.29 -5.32
C THR A 90 -14.60 -12.30 -6.75
N PRO A 91 -14.57 -13.43 -7.48
CA PRO A 91 -14.04 -13.44 -8.85
C PRO A 91 -14.94 -12.68 -9.84
N GLY A 92 -16.23 -12.54 -9.54
CA GLY A 92 -17.20 -11.77 -10.31
C GLY A 92 -17.76 -10.56 -9.56
N VAL A 93 -18.48 -9.71 -10.29
CA VAL A 93 -19.15 -8.52 -9.77
C VAL A 93 -20.41 -8.92 -9.00
N LEU A 94 -20.53 -8.47 -7.75
CA LEU A 94 -21.78 -8.47 -7.01
C LEU A 94 -22.64 -7.34 -7.57
N ASN A 95 -23.68 -7.69 -8.33
CA ASN A 95 -24.69 -6.74 -8.73
C ASN A 95 -25.90 -6.91 -7.82
N THR A 96 -25.95 -6.11 -6.76
CA THR A 96 -27.10 -6.07 -5.84
C THR A 96 -28.39 -5.66 -6.54
N SER A 97 -28.32 -5.10 -7.76
CA SER A 97 -29.45 -4.62 -8.53
C SER A 97 -30.15 -5.69 -9.37
N THR A 98 -29.51 -6.83 -9.65
CA THR A 98 -30.04 -7.83 -10.61
C THR A 98 -30.56 -9.12 -9.96
N GLN A 99 -30.53 -9.25 -8.63
CA GLN A 99 -31.03 -10.45 -7.93
C GLN A 99 -32.19 -10.20 -6.96
N ASN A 100 -32.66 -8.96 -6.87
CA ASN A 100 -34.00 -8.56 -6.48
C ASN A 100 -34.07 -7.08 -6.87
N PRO A 101 -35.15 -6.58 -7.49
CA PRO A 101 -35.28 -5.16 -7.74
C PRO A 101 -35.04 -4.44 -6.41
N ILE A 102 -34.01 -3.61 -6.35
CA ILE A 102 -33.69 -2.77 -5.19
C ILE A 102 -34.91 -1.87 -4.99
N ALA A 103 -35.84 -2.32 -4.16
CA ALA A 103 -37.11 -1.65 -4.01
C ALA A 103 -36.97 -0.30 -3.30
N ASP A 104 -35.82 0.01 -2.67
CA ASP A 104 -35.73 1.20 -1.80
C ASP A 104 -34.36 1.89 -1.64
N ASN A 105 -33.37 1.62 -2.50
CA ASN A 105 -32.00 2.15 -2.34
C ASN A 105 -31.49 2.00 -0.90
N SER A 106 -31.60 0.79 -0.34
CA SER A 106 -31.20 0.47 1.03
C SER A 106 -30.32 -0.76 1.09
N ILE A 107 -29.50 -0.86 2.12
CA ILE A 107 -28.53 -1.93 2.33
C ILE A 107 -28.30 -2.13 3.82
N SER A 108 -28.03 -3.36 4.23
CA SER A 108 -27.44 -3.63 5.55
C SER A 108 -26.25 -4.55 5.42
N ILE A 109 -25.22 -4.32 6.23
CA ILE A 109 -24.00 -5.10 6.28
C ILE A 109 -23.74 -5.49 7.72
N GLU A 110 -23.51 -6.77 7.97
CA GLU A 110 -23.12 -7.30 9.27
C GLU A 110 -21.71 -7.87 9.19
N LEU A 111 -20.88 -7.54 10.18
CA LEU A 111 -19.48 -7.92 10.24
C LEU A 111 -19.12 -8.38 11.66
N ILE A 112 -18.45 -9.53 11.74
CA ILE A 112 -17.86 -10.01 12.99
C ILE A 112 -16.35 -9.96 12.87
N LEU A 113 -15.72 -9.10 13.67
CA LEU A 113 -14.31 -8.74 13.52
C LEU A 113 -13.56 -8.92 14.83
N GLN A 114 -12.31 -9.34 14.74
CA GLN A 114 -11.37 -9.35 15.87
C GLN A 114 -10.03 -8.75 15.42
N PRO A 115 -9.80 -7.44 15.61
CA PRO A 115 -8.56 -6.79 15.23
C PRO A 115 -7.36 -7.32 16.02
N GLN A 116 -6.19 -7.47 15.38
CA GLN A 116 -4.95 -7.86 16.06
C GLN A 116 -3.96 -6.69 16.21
N LYS A 117 -4.15 -5.63 15.43
CA LYS A 117 -3.28 -4.45 15.41
C LYS A 117 -4.12 -3.18 15.33
N GLU A 118 -3.64 -2.14 16.01
CA GLU A 118 -4.12 -0.77 15.78
C GLU A 118 -3.36 -0.12 14.63
N HIS A 119 -4.10 0.42 13.68
CA HIS A 119 -3.55 1.09 12.50
C HIS A 119 -3.48 2.60 12.75
N THR A 120 -2.27 3.15 12.83
CA THR A 120 -2.03 4.56 13.23
C THR A 120 -1.52 5.46 12.10
N CYS A 121 -1.08 4.88 10.97
CA CYS A 121 -0.50 5.64 9.85
C CYS A 121 -1.50 5.89 8.71
N SER A 122 -2.45 4.98 8.49
CA SER A 122 -3.49 5.07 7.46
C SER A 122 -4.71 4.26 7.88
N VAL A 123 -5.88 4.57 7.32
CA VAL A 123 -7.06 3.69 7.42
C VAL A 123 -6.74 2.37 6.73
N ALA A 124 -6.95 1.25 7.42
CA ALA A 124 -6.74 -0.09 6.87
C ALA A 124 -8.09 -0.67 6.42
N PRO A 125 -8.31 -0.91 5.11
CA PRO A 125 -9.56 -1.47 4.60
C PRO A 125 -9.79 -2.90 5.11
N ILE A 126 -10.98 -3.14 5.63
CA ILE A 126 -11.46 -4.45 6.09
C ILE A 126 -12.35 -5.07 5.01
N LEU A 127 -13.30 -4.29 4.50
CA LEU A 127 -14.25 -4.65 3.46
C LEU A 127 -14.35 -3.47 2.48
N SER A 128 -14.34 -3.75 1.19
CA SER A 128 -14.52 -2.74 0.14
C SER A 128 -15.29 -3.31 -1.04
N PHE A 129 -16.07 -2.45 -1.68
CA PHE A 129 -16.79 -2.74 -2.92
C PHE A 129 -16.16 -1.95 -4.06
N TYR A 130 -15.93 -2.59 -5.21
CA TYR A 130 -15.29 -1.98 -6.37
C TYR A 130 -16.08 -2.24 -7.66
N ASN A 131 -16.66 -1.19 -8.26
CA ASN A 131 -17.44 -1.30 -9.50
C ASN A 131 -16.54 -1.35 -10.76
N THR A 132 -15.61 -0.39 -10.91
CA THR A 132 -14.74 -0.25 -12.10
C THR A 132 -13.24 -0.45 -11.81
N GLY A 133 -12.90 -0.98 -10.63
CA GLY A 133 -11.53 -1.31 -10.22
C GLY A 133 -10.62 -0.10 -9.90
N LYS A 134 -11.08 1.14 -10.05
CA LYS A 134 -10.26 2.34 -9.76
C LYS A 134 -10.45 2.90 -8.36
N VAL A 135 -11.70 3.04 -7.91
CA VAL A 135 -12.04 3.56 -6.57
C VAL A 135 -13.12 2.67 -5.95
N ALA A 136 -13.02 2.45 -4.65
CA ALA A 136 -14.08 1.75 -3.93
C ALA A 136 -15.29 2.68 -3.85
N ASN A 137 -16.50 2.24 -4.18
CA ASN A 137 -17.72 3.02 -3.95
C ASN A 137 -18.15 2.97 -2.47
N LEU A 138 -17.76 1.90 -1.77
CA LEU A 138 -17.86 1.76 -0.32
C LEU A 138 -16.58 1.13 0.24
N MET A 139 -16.03 1.73 1.30
CA MET A 139 -14.94 1.18 2.10
C MET A 139 -15.34 1.18 3.58
N ILE A 140 -15.23 0.03 4.22
CA ILE A 140 -15.27 -0.14 5.66
C ILE A 140 -13.85 -0.51 6.12
N GLY A 141 -13.27 0.30 7.00
CA GLY A 141 -11.88 0.17 7.43
C GLY A 141 -11.67 0.48 8.90
N GLN A 142 -10.43 0.31 9.35
CA GLN A 142 -10.00 0.58 10.72
C GLN A 142 -9.01 1.74 10.77
N TRP A 143 -9.24 2.67 11.69
CA TRP A 143 -8.25 3.64 12.15
C TRP A 143 -8.16 3.56 13.68
N ARG A 144 -7.00 3.18 14.23
CA ARG A 144 -6.84 2.87 15.66
C ARG A 144 -7.92 1.88 16.12
N SER A 145 -8.73 2.23 17.12
CA SER A 145 -9.87 1.45 17.60
C SER A 145 -11.21 1.81 16.93
N ARG A 146 -11.22 2.72 15.95
CA ARG A 146 -12.44 3.19 15.27
C ARG A 146 -12.71 2.40 14.00
N LEU A 147 -13.99 2.14 13.74
CA LEU A 147 -14.50 1.77 12.43
C LEU A 147 -14.70 3.03 11.60
N ILE A 148 -14.18 3.06 10.38
CA ILE A 148 -14.38 4.13 9.41
C ILE A 148 -15.19 3.57 8.25
N ILE A 149 -16.22 4.30 7.84
CA ILE A 149 -17.06 3.96 6.69
C ILE A 149 -17.00 5.15 5.73
N SER A 150 -16.50 4.90 4.53
CA SER A 150 -16.31 5.91 3.49
C SER A 150 -17.08 5.48 2.24
N SER A 151 -17.94 6.36 1.72
CA SER A 151 -18.68 6.12 0.47
C SER A 151 -18.63 7.33 -0.46
N GLY A 152 -18.58 7.07 -1.76
CA GLY A 152 -18.43 8.09 -2.80
C GLY A 152 -19.43 7.94 -3.93
N ASP A 153 -19.55 8.99 -4.73
CA ASP A 153 -20.34 8.99 -5.96
C ASP A 153 -19.76 7.99 -6.97
N ILE A 154 -20.62 7.25 -7.67
CA ILE A 154 -20.26 6.27 -8.71
C ILE A 154 -19.37 6.91 -9.80
N ASN A 155 -19.62 8.19 -10.10
CA ASN A 155 -18.91 8.92 -11.14
C ASN A 155 -17.65 9.63 -10.65
N SER A 156 -17.48 9.79 -9.33
CA SER A 156 -16.30 10.47 -8.80
C SER A 156 -15.10 9.53 -8.78
N ARG A 157 -14.02 9.97 -9.43
CA ARG A 157 -12.70 9.35 -9.35
C ARG A 157 -11.85 9.95 -8.23
N ASN A 158 -12.32 11.00 -7.55
CA ASN A 158 -11.58 11.74 -6.55
C ASN A 158 -12.02 11.33 -5.14
N ARG A 159 -11.06 10.88 -4.32
CA ARG A 159 -11.33 10.54 -2.92
C ARG A 159 -11.82 11.72 -2.07
N ARG A 160 -11.56 12.96 -2.49
CA ARG A 160 -12.02 14.15 -1.75
C ARG A 160 -13.55 14.32 -1.76
N ASP A 161 -14.24 13.67 -2.70
CA ASP A 161 -15.71 13.73 -2.80
C ASP A 161 -16.40 12.66 -1.94
N PHE A 162 -15.61 11.85 -1.21
CA PHE A 162 -16.12 10.80 -0.35
C PHE A 162 -16.56 11.40 0.98
N LYS A 163 -17.74 10.96 1.43
CA LYS A 163 -18.22 11.27 2.78
C LYS A 163 -17.80 10.14 3.71
N GLU A 164 -17.33 10.49 4.90
CA GLU A 164 -16.89 9.54 5.91
C GLU A 164 -17.75 9.65 7.17
N ILE A 165 -18.11 8.50 7.73
CA ILE A 165 -18.70 8.37 9.06
C ILE A 165 -17.89 7.35 9.86
N ASP A 166 -18.07 7.33 11.17
CA ASP A 166 -17.20 6.56 12.04
C ASP A 166 -17.92 6.06 13.30
N LEU A 167 -17.41 4.96 13.84
CA LEU A 167 -17.83 4.43 15.14
C LEU A 167 -16.59 4.19 16.01
N GLY A 168 -16.52 4.92 17.13
CA GLY A 168 -15.37 4.88 18.03
C GLY A 168 -15.33 3.64 18.90
N ASN A 169 -14.12 3.23 19.32
CA ASN A 169 -13.86 2.22 20.35
C ASN A 169 -14.44 0.81 20.13
N ILE A 170 -14.86 0.49 18.90
CA ILE A 170 -15.45 -0.81 18.55
C ILE A 170 -14.42 -1.85 18.09
N LEU A 171 -13.31 -1.40 17.48
CA LEU A 171 -12.25 -2.24 16.93
C LEU A 171 -11.04 -2.33 17.88
N GLN A 172 -11.27 -2.67 19.14
CA GLN A 172 -10.20 -2.84 20.13
C GLN A 172 -9.36 -4.08 19.84
N LYS A 173 -8.04 -3.96 20.01
CA LYS A 173 -7.10 -5.07 19.80
C LYS A 173 -7.48 -6.29 20.65
N GLY A 174 -7.63 -7.44 19.99
CA GLY A 174 -7.92 -8.74 20.60
C GLY A 174 -9.38 -8.98 20.93
N LYS A 175 -10.23 -7.95 20.93
CA LYS A 175 -11.66 -8.09 21.23
C LYS A 175 -12.45 -8.42 19.97
N THR A 176 -13.40 -9.33 20.09
CA THR A 176 -14.38 -9.60 19.04
C THR A 176 -15.50 -8.58 19.16
N GLY A 177 -15.85 -7.92 18.05
CA GLY A 177 -16.99 -7.03 17.97
C GLY A 177 -17.95 -7.46 16.87
N PHE A 178 -19.24 -7.36 17.14
CA PHE A 178 -20.32 -7.52 16.16
C PHE A 178 -20.81 -6.14 15.72
N ILE A 179 -20.77 -5.88 14.42
CA ILE A 179 -21.10 -4.57 13.85
C ILE A 179 -22.19 -4.76 12.82
N THR A 180 -23.28 -4.00 12.95
CA THR A 180 -24.32 -3.92 11.92
C THR A 180 -24.43 -2.49 11.42
N ILE A 181 -24.34 -2.33 10.10
CA ILE A 181 -24.49 -1.06 9.40
C ILE A 181 -25.79 -1.17 8.60
N THR A 182 -26.77 -0.33 8.91
CA THR A 182 -28.04 -0.28 8.18
C THR A 182 -28.18 1.07 7.52
N SER A 183 -28.49 1.14 6.23
CA SER A 183 -28.63 2.40 5.50
C SER A 183 -29.86 2.35 4.59
N GLY A 184 -30.59 3.47 4.53
CA GLY A 184 -31.73 3.64 3.64
C GLY A 184 -32.03 5.12 3.42
N LYS A 185 -33.25 5.43 2.98
CA LYS A 185 -33.71 6.80 2.67
C LYS A 185 -33.54 7.78 3.84
N ASN A 186 -33.67 7.28 5.08
CA ASN A 186 -33.62 8.10 6.31
C ASN A 186 -32.23 8.11 6.98
N GLY A 187 -31.18 7.84 6.20
CA GLY A 187 -29.80 7.84 6.65
C GLY A 187 -29.27 6.47 7.09
N THR A 188 -28.15 6.48 7.81
CA THR A 188 -27.40 5.30 8.23
C THR A 188 -27.43 5.15 9.75
N SER A 189 -27.67 3.95 10.25
CA SER A 189 -27.58 3.58 11.67
C SER A 189 -26.53 2.49 11.87
N LEU A 190 -25.67 2.69 12.86
CA LEU A 190 -24.58 1.81 13.24
C LEU A 190 -24.91 1.16 14.58
N TYR A 191 -24.83 -0.16 14.62
CA TYR A 191 -25.11 -0.97 15.80
C TYR A 191 -23.85 -1.72 16.24
N SER A 192 -23.74 -1.91 17.54
CA SER A 192 -22.71 -2.72 18.20
C SER A 192 -23.40 -3.79 19.01
N ASP A 193 -23.04 -5.06 18.80
CA ASP A 193 -23.55 -6.19 19.59
C ASP A 193 -25.10 -6.21 19.73
N GLY A 194 -25.79 -5.82 18.65
CA GLY A 194 -27.25 -5.79 18.59
C GLY A 194 -27.91 -4.47 19.03
N GLU A 195 -27.16 -3.55 19.63
CA GLU A 195 -27.68 -2.28 20.16
C GLU A 195 -27.31 -1.07 19.28
N LEU A 196 -28.18 -0.07 19.21
CA LEU A 196 -27.93 1.14 18.41
C LEU A 196 -26.82 1.97 19.06
N ALA A 197 -25.69 2.10 18.38
CA ALA A 197 -24.54 2.83 18.89
C ALA A 197 -24.49 4.27 18.36
N LYS A 198 -24.85 4.49 17.09
CA LYS A 198 -24.83 5.84 16.47
C LYS A 198 -25.75 5.92 15.26
N ARG A 199 -26.35 7.10 15.03
CA ARG A 199 -27.18 7.39 13.87
C ARG A 199 -26.67 8.60 13.10
N TYR A 200 -26.77 8.53 11.78
CA TYR A 200 -26.37 9.55 10.82
C TYR A 200 -27.52 9.83 9.84
N PRO A 201 -28.42 10.78 10.12
CA PRO A 201 -29.59 11.04 9.30
C PRO A 201 -29.24 11.57 7.90
N ASP A 202 -28.21 12.41 7.78
CA ASP A 202 -27.82 13.08 6.52
C ASP A 202 -26.82 12.29 5.67
N TYR A 203 -26.64 11.01 5.99
CA TYR A 203 -25.69 10.13 5.32
C TYR A 203 -26.36 8.80 4.98
N SER A 204 -26.58 8.58 3.68
CA SER A 204 -26.94 7.26 3.14
C SER A 204 -25.79 6.70 2.30
N LEU A 205 -25.54 5.40 2.50
CA LEU A 205 -24.64 4.59 1.70
C LEU A 205 -25.13 4.38 0.26
N THR A 206 -26.44 4.47 0.05
CA THR A 206 -27.10 4.24 -1.24
C THR A 206 -28.08 5.37 -1.56
N ASN A 207 -27.95 5.95 -2.75
CA ASN A 207 -28.86 6.94 -3.32
C ASN A 207 -28.75 6.95 -4.86
N GLN A 208 -29.46 7.85 -5.56
CA GLN A 208 -29.41 7.93 -7.03
C GLN A 208 -27.99 8.07 -7.61
N LYS A 209 -27.04 8.64 -6.86
CA LYS A 209 -25.63 8.85 -7.25
C LYS A 209 -24.68 7.85 -6.59
N ARG A 210 -25.16 6.98 -5.70
CA ARG A 210 -24.36 6.02 -4.90
C ARG A 210 -25.02 4.66 -4.94
N THR A 211 -24.46 3.74 -5.70
CA THR A 211 -24.89 2.33 -5.73
C THR A 211 -23.75 1.47 -5.23
N ILE A 212 -24.06 0.52 -4.35
CA ILE A 212 -23.09 -0.45 -3.85
C ILE A 212 -23.20 -1.69 -4.71
N SER A 213 -22.41 -1.69 -5.77
CA SER A 213 -22.19 -2.84 -6.64
C SER A 213 -20.70 -3.02 -6.84
N GLY A 214 -20.28 -4.20 -7.27
CA GLY A 214 -18.88 -4.44 -7.56
C GLY A 214 -18.32 -5.73 -7.00
N GLN A 215 -17.03 -5.88 -7.20
CA GLN A 215 -16.24 -6.91 -6.54
C GLN A 215 -16.13 -6.62 -5.04
N ILE A 216 -16.39 -7.63 -4.20
CA ILE A 216 -16.08 -7.56 -2.77
C ILE A 216 -14.60 -7.86 -2.60
N VAL A 217 -13.90 -7.04 -1.81
CA VAL A 217 -12.50 -7.24 -1.44
C VAL A 217 -12.34 -7.09 0.07
N LEU A 218 -11.64 -8.03 0.70
CA LEU A 218 -11.41 -8.08 2.14
C LEU A 218 -9.93 -7.99 2.49
N GLY A 219 -9.65 -7.30 3.60
CA GLY A 219 -8.37 -7.30 4.31
C GLY A 219 -7.25 -6.46 3.70
N ASN A 220 -7.47 -5.81 2.54
CA ASN A 220 -6.50 -4.91 1.92
C ASN A 220 -7.17 -3.97 0.90
N SER A 221 -6.42 -2.97 0.44
CA SER A 221 -6.76 -2.20 -0.76
C SER A 221 -6.40 -2.96 -2.05
N LEU A 222 -6.98 -2.57 -3.19
CA LEU A 222 -6.61 -3.14 -4.50
C LEU A 222 -5.14 -2.94 -4.87
N SER A 223 -4.47 -1.90 -4.35
CA SER A 223 -3.04 -1.69 -4.53
C SER A 223 -2.18 -2.57 -3.61
N GLY A 224 -2.80 -3.22 -2.62
CA GLY A 224 -2.13 -4.13 -1.70
C GLY A 224 -1.25 -3.47 -0.63
N LYS A 225 -1.24 -2.14 -0.56
CA LYS A 225 -0.32 -1.34 0.27
C LYS A 225 -0.82 -1.07 1.68
N THR A 226 -2.10 -1.28 1.95
CA THR A 226 -2.73 -0.96 3.24
C THR A 226 -3.38 -2.22 3.83
N PRO A 227 -2.59 -3.24 4.21
CA PRO A 227 -3.13 -4.48 4.75
C PRO A 227 -3.78 -4.24 6.12
N TRP A 228 -4.94 -4.83 6.33
CA TRP A 228 -5.57 -4.97 7.64
C TRP A 228 -5.09 -6.25 8.33
N ARG A 229 -5.00 -6.24 9.66
CA ARG A 229 -4.59 -7.40 10.45
C ARG A 229 -5.60 -7.73 11.54
N GLY A 230 -6.14 -8.95 11.47
CA GLY A 230 -7.15 -9.44 12.39
C GLY A 230 -7.91 -10.62 11.81
N ASN A 231 -9.00 -10.98 12.47
CA ASN A 231 -9.89 -12.06 12.07
C ASN A 231 -11.21 -11.51 11.55
N ILE A 232 -11.67 -12.05 10.42
CA ILE A 232 -13.06 -11.92 9.97
C ILE A 232 -13.73 -13.25 10.31
N LEU A 233 -14.77 -13.17 11.14
CA LEU A 233 -15.46 -14.33 11.70
C LEU A 233 -16.84 -14.55 11.06
N GLY A 234 -17.40 -13.51 10.45
CA GLY A 234 -18.70 -13.53 9.80
C GLY A 234 -18.91 -12.28 8.94
N LEU A 235 -19.62 -12.44 7.83
CA LEU A 235 -20.05 -11.35 6.95
C LEU A 235 -21.43 -11.67 6.37
N ALA A 236 -22.41 -10.79 6.57
CA ALA A 236 -23.68 -10.82 5.85
C ALA A 236 -23.96 -9.49 5.15
N ILE A 237 -24.63 -9.56 4.00
CA ILE A 237 -25.07 -8.40 3.22
C ILE A 237 -26.54 -8.60 2.88
N TYR A 238 -27.34 -7.56 3.11
CA TYR A 238 -28.76 -7.52 2.86
C TYR A 238 -29.11 -6.39 1.88
N SER A 239 -30.02 -6.63 0.94
CA SER A 239 -30.52 -5.65 -0.03
C SER A 239 -31.60 -4.73 0.54
N ARG A 240 -31.64 -4.57 1.87
CA ARG A 240 -32.62 -3.75 2.56
C ARG A 240 -32.08 -3.17 3.86
N GLN A 241 -32.79 -2.19 4.41
CA GLN A 241 -32.56 -1.70 5.76
C GLN A 241 -33.15 -2.67 6.80
N LEU A 242 -32.30 -3.20 7.70
CA LEU A 242 -32.74 -4.00 8.85
C LEU A 242 -33.30 -3.09 9.95
N LYS A 243 -34.38 -3.53 10.62
CA LYS A 243 -34.94 -2.86 11.80
C LYS A 243 -34.16 -3.26 13.06
N ALA A 244 -34.18 -2.43 14.10
CA ALA A 244 -33.45 -2.68 15.35
C ALA A 244 -33.73 -4.06 15.98
N ALA A 245 -34.99 -4.50 16.00
CA ALA A 245 -35.35 -5.84 16.50
C ALA A 245 -34.74 -6.98 15.68
N GLU A 246 -34.59 -6.78 14.37
CA GLU A 246 -33.97 -7.74 13.45
C GLU A 246 -32.46 -7.77 13.67
N VAL A 247 -31.82 -6.61 13.85
CA VAL A 247 -30.39 -6.50 14.17
C VAL A 247 -30.07 -7.25 15.47
N TYR A 248 -30.87 -7.07 16.51
CA TYR A 248 -30.68 -7.78 17.78
C TYR A 248 -30.89 -9.30 17.65
N ARG A 249 -31.92 -9.71 16.91
CA ARG A 249 -32.18 -11.13 16.61
C ARG A 249 -31.03 -11.76 15.83
N ASP A 250 -30.52 -11.07 14.82
CA ASP A 250 -29.42 -11.56 13.98
C ASP A 250 -28.12 -11.64 14.80
N TYR A 251 -27.85 -10.68 15.69
CA TYR A 251 -26.76 -10.76 16.66
C TYR A 251 -26.84 -12.03 17.55
N GLN A 252 -28.02 -12.34 18.08
CA GLN A 252 -28.25 -13.57 18.84
C GLN A 252 -28.03 -14.82 17.98
N ALA A 253 -28.52 -14.81 16.74
CA ALA A 253 -28.35 -15.92 15.80
C ALA A 253 -26.87 -16.17 15.45
N TRP A 254 -26.10 -15.11 15.18
CA TRP A 254 -24.66 -15.19 14.95
C TRP A 254 -23.91 -15.77 16.15
N THR A 255 -24.24 -15.30 17.37
CA THR A 255 -23.61 -15.76 18.62
C THR A 255 -23.87 -17.25 18.87
N ARG A 256 -25.06 -17.76 18.50
CA ARG A 256 -25.44 -19.17 18.62
C ARG A 256 -25.03 -20.03 17.43
N GLY A 257 -24.49 -19.44 16.35
CA GLY A 257 -24.20 -20.15 15.10
C GLY A 257 -25.45 -20.61 14.33
N ALA A 258 -26.61 -19.99 14.57
CA ALA A 258 -27.90 -20.35 13.99
C ALA A 258 -28.02 -19.90 12.52
N THR A 259 -27.28 -20.57 11.63
CA THR A 259 -27.17 -20.21 10.20
C THR A 259 -28.53 -20.15 9.50
N GLN A 260 -29.44 -21.08 9.81
CA GLN A 260 -30.76 -21.12 9.19
C GLN A 260 -31.62 -19.90 9.56
N THR A 261 -31.50 -19.40 10.80
CA THR A 261 -32.20 -18.19 11.23
C THR A 261 -31.76 -16.97 10.42
N LEU A 262 -30.46 -16.87 10.10
CA LEU A 262 -29.91 -15.81 9.26
C LEU A 262 -30.39 -15.94 7.80
N LEU A 263 -30.39 -17.16 7.26
CA LEU A 263 -30.84 -17.42 5.88
C LEU A 263 -32.33 -17.15 5.66
N ASN A 264 -33.15 -17.36 6.70
CA ASN A 264 -34.58 -17.07 6.67
C ASN A 264 -34.89 -15.57 6.70
N ASN A 265 -33.88 -14.71 6.88
CA ASN A 265 -34.08 -13.28 6.90
C ASN A 265 -34.26 -12.74 5.47
N ASN A 266 -35.40 -12.08 5.22
CA ASN A 266 -35.73 -11.51 3.92
C ASN A 266 -34.65 -10.55 3.41
N GLY A 267 -34.34 -10.63 2.12
CA GLY A 267 -33.40 -9.73 1.45
C GLY A 267 -31.92 -10.03 1.73
N ILE A 268 -31.56 -11.19 2.29
CA ILE A 268 -30.16 -11.61 2.37
C ILE A 268 -29.60 -11.87 0.97
N VAL A 269 -28.46 -11.25 0.65
CA VAL A 269 -27.78 -11.33 -0.65
C VAL A 269 -26.53 -12.19 -0.55
N SER A 270 -25.81 -12.07 0.56
CA SER A 270 -24.61 -12.86 0.80
C SER A 270 -24.46 -13.18 2.27
N LEU A 271 -24.08 -14.42 2.57
CA LEU A 271 -23.79 -14.89 3.92
C LEU A 271 -22.52 -15.75 3.93
N TYR A 272 -21.47 -15.27 4.59
CA TYR A 272 -20.20 -15.96 4.74
C TYR A 272 -19.97 -16.32 6.20
N MET A 273 -20.12 -17.60 6.52
CA MET A 273 -19.92 -18.15 7.86
C MET A 273 -18.45 -18.47 8.17
N PHE A 274 -17.58 -18.51 7.14
CA PHE A 274 -16.16 -18.88 7.25
C PHE A 274 -15.93 -20.19 8.03
N ASN A 275 -16.75 -21.19 7.77
CA ASN A 275 -16.76 -22.47 8.48
C ASN A 275 -16.16 -23.63 7.66
N GLU A 276 -15.59 -23.35 6.49
CA GLU A 276 -14.98 -24.34 5.59
C GLU A 276 -13.68 -24.94 6.13
N LYS A 277 -13.01 -24.23 7.06
CA LYS A 277 -11.78 -24.64 7.80
C LYS A 277 -10.51 -24.81 6.95
N ALA A 278 -10.64 -25.05 5.66
CA ALA A 278 -9.54 -25.28 4.73
C ALA A 278 -9.92 -24.87 3.30
N GLY A 279 -8.94 -24.98 2.39
CA GLY A 279 -9.14 -24.66 0.99
C GLY A 279 -9.05 -23.18 0.67
N ARG A 280 -9.51 -22.83 -0.53
CA ARG A 280 -9.29 -21.51 -1.16
C ARG A 280 -10.58 -20.77 -1.48
N SER A 281 -11.71 -21.27 -1.01
CA SER A 281 -13.03 -20.70 -1.28
C SER A 281 -13.79 -20.53 0.03
N VAL A 282 -14.48 -19.41 0.17
CA VAL A 282 -15.50 -19.20 1.21
C VAL A 282 -16.84 -19.18 0.51
N LEU A 283 -17.72 -20.08 0.91
CA LEU A 283 -19.01 -20.27 0.26
C LEU A 283 -19.98 -19.20 0.71
N ASN A 284 -20.69 -18.62 -0.26
CA ASN A 284 -21.88 -17.84 0.02
C ASN A 284 -23.01 -18.82 0.37
N ARG A 285 -23.55 -18.72 1.59
CA ARG A 285 -24.65 -19.58 2.06
C ARG A 285 -26.02 -19.10 1.56
N ALA A 286 -26.15 -17.85 1.13
CA ALA A 286 -27.39 -17.28 0.60
C ALA A 286 -27.68 -17.70 -0.86
N GLY A 287 -26.75 -18.34 -1.57
CA GLY A 287 -26.95 -18.84 -2.93
C GLY A 287 -25.66 -19.34 -3.60
N LYS A 288 -25.77 -19.94 -4.81
CA LYS A 288 -24.63 -20.55 -5.53
C LYS A 288 -23.68 -19.55 -6.24
N GLN A 289 -23.85 -18.24 -6.04
CA GLN A 289 -23.08 -17.20 -6.72
C GLN A 289 -22.28 -16.34 -5.71
N HIS A 290 -21.21 -15.70 -6.21
CA HIS A 290 -20.36 -14.75 -5.47
C HIS A 290 -19.54 -15.34 -4.31
N ASN A 291 -19.12 -16.60 -4.38
CA ASN A 291 -18.14 -17.14 -3.43
C ASN A 291 -16.88 -16.26 -3.35
N LEU A 292 -16.33 -16.11 -2.14
CA LEU A 292 -15.05 -15.44 -1.97
C LEU A 292 -13.91 -16.41 -2.26
N VAL A 293 -12.85 -15.90 -2.85
CA VAL A 293 -11.63 -16.66 -3.18
C VAL A 293 -10.47 -16.14 -2.34
N ILE A 294 -9.77 -17.08 -1.72
CA ILE A 294 -8.48 -16.89 -1.06
C ILE A 294 -7.41 -17.29 -2.10
N PRO A 295 -6.81 -16.34 -2.83
CA PRO A 295 -5.78 -16.66 -3.80
C PRO A 295 -4.55 -17.24 -3.09
N ALA A 296 -3.82 -18.16 -3.73
CA ALA A 296 -2.59 -18.71 -3.17
C ALA A 296 -1.46 -17.68 -3.15
N THR A 297 -1.35 -16.92 -4.25
CA THR A 297 -0.41 -15.81 -4.38
C THR A 297 -1.13 -14.50 -4.14
N PHE A 298 -0.52 -13.60 -3.37
CA PHE A 298 -0.98 -12.23 -3.23
C PHE A 298 -0.85 -11.52 -4.58
N ARG A 299 -1.98 -11.09 -5.13
CA ARG A 299 -2.03 -10.33 -6.38
C ARG A 299 -2.56 -8.93 -6.10
N ILE A 300 -1.87 -7.96 -6.68
CA ILE A 300 -2.33 -6.58 -6.72
C ILE A 300 -3.21 -6.42 -7.94
N PHE A 301 -4.40 -5.85 -7.74
CA PHE A 301 -5.35 -5.57 -8.81
C PHE A 301 -5.11 -4.19 -9.43
N ARG A 302 -4.44 -3.28 -8.71
CA ARG A 302 -4.02 -1.96 -9.22
C ARG A 302 -2.50 -1.79 -9.18
N LYS A 303 -1.88 -1.89 -10.35
CA LYS A 303 -0.47 -1.54 -10.55
C LYS A 303 -0.33 -0.04 -10.70
N ASN A 304 0.42 0.60 -9.80
CA ASN A 304 0.81 2.00 -9.95
C ASN A 304 2.21 2.03 -10.58
N ILE A 305 2.37 2.86 -11.61
CA ILE A 305 3.64 3.07 -12.30
C ILE A 305 4.04 4.50 -12.03
N LEU A 306 5.28 4.72 -11.56
CA LEU A 306 5.85 6.04 -11.29
C LEU A 306 4.87 6.96 -10.54
N VAL A 307 4.52 6.57 -9.31
CA VAL A 307 3.64 7.39 -8.46
C VAL A 307 4.19 8.82 -8.40
N PRO A 308 3.36 9.85 -8.67
CA PRO A 308 3.84 11.23 -8.70
C PRO A 308 4.40 11.67 -7.36
N ILE A 309 5.43 12.52 -7.41
CA ILE A 309 6.16 12.96 -6.21
C ILE A 309 5.28 13.64 -5.15
N TRP A 310 4.19 14.32 -5.56
CA TRP A 310 3.26 14.98 -4.64
C TRP A 310 2.33 14.02 -3.90
N GLU A 311 2.12 12.79 -4.40
CA GLU A 311 1.34 11.76 -3.70
C GLU A 311 2.20 11.00 -2.66
N ASP A 312 3.52 11.00 -2.85
CA ASP A 312 4.46 10.26 -2.02
C ASP A 312 5.18 11.12 -0.96
N PHE A 313 4.97 12.44 -0.97
CA PHE A 313 5.60 13.33 -0.01
C PHE A 313 5.18 13.02 1.43
N ARG A 314 6.16 12.65 2.27
CA ARG A 314 5.96 12.38 3.70
C ARG A 314 7.11 13.00 4.50
N PRO A 315 6.94 14.12 5.20
CA PRO A 315 8.04 14.81 5.88
C PRO A 315 8.41 14.09 7.20
N ASN A 316 8.96 12.88 7.09
CA ASN A 316 9.42 12.07 8.22
C ASN A 316 10.84 11.55 8.00
N ARG A 317 11.47 11.05 9.06
CA ARG A 317 12.86 10.57 9.01
C ARG A 317 13.08 9.45 8.00
N SER A 318 12.11 8.55 7.83
CA SER A 318 12.21 7.44 6.87
C SER A 318 12.33 7.99 5.45
N TYR A 319 11.45 8.91 5.08
CA TYR A 319 11.44 9.52 3.75
C TYR A 319 12.77 10.20 3.40
N PHE A 320 13.33 11.00 4.32
CA PHE A 320 14.65 11.60 4.09
C PHE A 320 15.78 10.56 4.02
N THR A 321 15.65 9.44 4.73
CA THR A 321 16.61 8.32 4.65
C THR A 321 16.53 7.66 3.27
N ASP A 322 15.33 7.42 2.75
CA ASP A 322 15.11 6.84 1.43
C ASP A 322 15.69 7.74 0.32
N ILE A 323 15.48 9.07 0.41
CA ILE A 323 16.10 10.06 -0.47
C ILE A 323 17.63 9.94 -0.45
N ALA A 324 18.22 9.93 0.75
CA ALA A 324 19.67 9.87 0.90
C ALA A 324 20.26 8.58 0.31
N ILE A 325 19.57 7.43 0.50
CA ILE A 325 19.98 6.14 -0.04
C ILE A 325 19.94 6.14 -1.58
N ASN A 326 18.86 6.65 -2.17
CA ASN A 326 18.70 6.73 -3.63
C ASN A 326 19.80 7.60 -4.28
N ILE A 327 20.06 8.78 -3.71
CA ILE A 327 21.15 9.66 -4.18
C ILE A 327 22.51 8.97 -4.01
N ALA A 328 22.81 8.47 -2.80
CA ALA A 328 24.11 7.89 -2.50
C ALA A 328 24.42 6.64 -3.34
N GLY A 329 23.41 5.83 -3.66
CA GLY A 329 23.54 4.62 -4.46
C GLY A 329 24.02 4.89 -5.89
N PHE A 330 23.61 6.01 -6.50
CA PHE A 330 23.93 6.35 -7.89
C PHE A 330 25.18 7.22 -8.08
N ILE A 331 25.72 7.83 -7.01
CA ILE A 331 26.99 8.59 -7.07
C ILE A 331 28.15 7.76 -7.65
N PRO A 332 28.43 6.54 -7.16
CA PRO A 332 29.51 5.72 -7.71
C PRO A 332 29.34 5.41 -9.19
N PHE A 333 28.10 5.18 -9.65
CA PHE A 333 27.81 4.90 -11.05
C PHE A 333 28.17 6.08 -11.95
N GLY A 334 27.66 7.29 -11.63
CA GLY A 334 27.95 8.49 -12.41
C GLY A 334 29.45 8.81 -12.49
N PHE A 335 30.17 8.59 -11.38
CA PHE A 335 31.62 8.78 -11.32
C PHE A 335 32.38 7.78 -12.20
N ILE A 336 32.12 6.47 -12.04
CA ILE A 336 32.87 5.42 -12.73
C ILE A 336 32.57 5.41 -14.22
N LEU A 337 31.31 5.61 -14.63
CA LEU A 337 30.96 5.68 -16.04
C LEU A 337 31.60 6.89 -16.73
N SER A 338 31.65 8.05 -16.05
CA SER A 338 32.39 9.21 -16.56
C SER A 338 33.89 8.92 -16.71
N SER A 339 34.50 8.26 -15.72
CA SER A 339 35.90 7.84 -15.79
C SER A 339 36.15 6.86 -16.95
N LEU A 340 35.26 5.89 -17.16
CA LEU A 340 35.36 4.92 -18.24
C LEU A 340 35.26 5.58 -19.61
N LEU A 341 34.26 6.44 -19.79
CA LEU A 341 34.04 7.15 -21.05
C LEU A 341 35.21 8.09 -21.37
N TYR A 342 35.80 8.74 -20.36
CA TYR A 342 37.01 9.54 -20.52
C TYR A 342 38.21 8.70 -20.99
N THR A 343 38.37 7.49 -20.45
CA THR A 343 39.46 6.58 -20.84
C THR A 343 39.27 5.98 -22.25
N VAL A 344 38.03 5.68 -22.65
CA VAL A 344 37.74 4.95 -23.90
C VAL A 344 37.44 5.86 -25.08
N LYS A 345 36.87 7.06 -24.87
CA LYS A 345 36.41 7.94 -25.94
C LYS A 345 37.04 9.33 -25.86
N LYS A 346 37.66 9.78 -26.95
CA LYS A 346 38.05 11.19 -27.17
C LYS A 346 36.82 12.04 -27.55
N ARG A 347 35.76 12.03 -26.75
CA ARG A 347 34.58 12.89 -26.96
C ARG A 347 34.67 14.14 -26.08
N SER A 348 33.97 15.20 -26.47
CA SER A 348 33.87 16.40 -25.65
C SER A 348 33.25 16.08 -24.29
N GLY A 349 33.78 16.72 -23.23
CA GLY A 349 33.32 16.51 -21.85
C GLY A 349 31.80 16.54 -21.66
N PRO A 350 31.06 17.50 -22.26
CA PRO A 350 29.60 17.57 -22.14
C PRO A 350 28.88 16.31 -22.64
N ILE A 351 29.30 15.74 -23.78
CA ILE A 351 28.66 14.54 -24.35
C ILE A 351 28.86 13.34 -23.42
N MET A 352 30.05 13.21 -22.85
CA MET A 352 30.34 12.17 -21.87
C MET A 352 29.47 12.28 -20.62
N TYR A 353 29.36 13.48 -20.05
CA TYR A 353 28.54 13.74 -18.86
C TYR A 353 27.07 13.45 -19.13
N LEU A 354 26.54 13.91 -20.27
CA LEU A 354 25.18 13.63 -20.68
C LEU A 354 24.93 12.14 -20.86
N THR A 355 25.87 11.42 -21.49
CA THR A 355 25.77 9.96 -21.65
C THR A 355 25.67 9.26 -20.30
N ALA A 356 26.49 9.64 -19.32
CA ALA A 356 26.46 9.05 -17.98
C ALA A 356 25.13 9.32 -17.26
N ILE A 357 24.61 10.55 -17.33
CA ILE A 357 23.32 10.93 -16.72
C ILE A 357 22.16 10.16 -17.35
N LEU A 358 22.12 10.08 -18.69
CA LEU A 358 21.08 9.33 -19.40
C LEU A 358 21.14 7.83 -19.11
N SER A 359 22.33 7.23 -19.02
CA SER A 359 22.48 5.83 -18.62
C SER A 359 21.99 5.59 -17.18
N GLY A 360 22.28 6.50 -16.25
CA GLY A 360 21.80 6.41 -14.86
C GLY A 360 20.28 6.50 -14.79
N GLY A 361 19.69 7.45 -15.51
CA GLY A 361 18.24 7.58 -15.65
C GLY A 361 17.60 6.34 -16.28
N ALA A 362 18.19 5.75 -17.32
CA ALA A 362 17.68 4.54 -17.97
C ALA A 362 17.71 3.32 -17.04
N ILE A 363 18.80 3.13 -16.28
CA ILE A 363 18.89 2.06 -15.27
C ILE A 363 17.84 2.25 -14.19
N SER A 364 17.72 3.48 -13.65
CA SER A 364 16.72 3.77 -12.62
C SER A 364 15.31 3.54 -13.14
N LEU A 365 14.97 4.01 -14.34
CA LEU A 365 13.66 3.79 -14.95
C LEU A 365 13.39 2.29 -15.16
N THR A 366 14.39 1.53 -15.56
CA THR A 366 14.25 0.06 -15.72
C THR A 366 13.93 -0.61 -14.39
N ILE A 367 14.62 -0.23 -13.30
CA ILE A 367 14.34 -0.74 -11.96
C ILE A 367 12.90 -0.40 -11.55
N GLU A 368 12.48 0.84 -11.73
CA GLU A 368 11.12 1.32 -11.43
C GLU A 368 10.05 0.51 -12.17
N LEU A 369 10.23 0.29 -13.48
CA LEU A 369 9.31 -0.49 -14.30
C LEU A 369 9.24 -1.96 -13.88
N LEU A 370 10.35 -2.54 -13.44
CA LEU A 370 10.39 -3.91 -12.93
C LEU A 370 9.72 -4.03 -11.55
N GLN A 371 9.85 -3.02 -10.68
CA GLN A 371 9.20 -3.00 -9.37
C GLN A 371 7.67 -3.00 -9.44
N VAL A 372 7.08 -2.57 -10.55
CA VAL A 372 5.62 -2.68 -10.80
C VAL A 372 5.12 -4.13 -10.67
N TYR A 373 5.99 -5.11 -10.92
CA TYR A 373 5.68 -6.54 -10.81
C TYR A 373 6.01 -7.13 -9.43
N LEU A 374 6.60 -6.35 -8.52
CA LEU A 374 6.90 -6.77 -7.14
C LEU A 374 5.81 -6.24 -6.19
N PRO A 375 4.89 -7.09 -5.71
CA PRO A 375 3.73 -6.59 -4.96
C PRO A 375 4.08 -5.81 -3.67
N THR A 376 5.22 -6.13 -3.07
CA THR A 376 5.70 -5.46 -1.86
C THR A 376 6.41 -4.13 -2.13
N ARG A 377 6.81 -3.84 -3.37
CA ARG A 377 7.49 -2.59 -3.79
C ARG A 377 6.54 -1.64 -4.51
N SER A 378 6.84 -0.35 -4.44
CA SER A 378 6.10 0.71 -5.13
C SER A 378 7.04 1.34 -6.14
N SER A 379 6.57 1.53 -7.37
CA SER A 379 7.29 2.36 -8.33
C SER A 379 6.99 3.83 -8.07
N GLN A 380 8.01 4.67 -7.91
CA GLN A 380 7.92 6.05 -7.47
C GLN A 380 8.71 6.99 -8.39
N MET A 381 8.11 8.11 -8.75
CA MET A 381 8.79 9.15 -9.53
C MET A 381 9.91 9.82 -8.71
N SER A 382 9.76 9.89 -7.38
CA SER A 382 10.80 10.40 -6.47
C SER A 382 12.09 9.62 -6.62
N ASP A 383 12.01 8.29 -6.69
CA ASP A 383 13.18 7.41 -6.72
C ASP A 383 13.96 7.62 -8.01
N LEU A 384 13.25 7.72 -9.15
CA LEU A 384 13.84 8.09 -10.44
C LEU A 384 14.58 9.44 -10.37
N ILE A 385 13.95 10.47 -9.80
CA ILE A 385 14.55 11.82 -9.69
C ILE A 385 15.81 11.77 -8.81
N PHE A 386 15.73 11.15 -7.64
CA PHE A 386 16.84 11.11 -6.68
C PHE A 386 18.02 10.25 -7.17
N ASN A 387 17.75 9.18 -7.92
CA ASN A 387 18.78 8.38 -8.57
C ASN A 387 19.49 9.15 -9.70
N ILE A 388 18.75 9.94 -10.48
CA ILE A 388 19.33 10.85 -11.48
C ILE A 388 20.19 11.92 -10.80
N LEU A 389 19.72 12.52 -9.70
CA LEU A 389 20.50 13.48 -8.90
C LEU A 389 21.79 12.85 -8.36
N GLY A 390 21.73 11.61 -7.86
CA GLY A 390 22.92 10.85 -7.46
C GLY A 390 23.93 10.69 -8.59
N THR A 391 23.44 10.35 -9.79
CA THR A 391 24.28 10.24 -10.99
C THR A 391 24.95 11.57 -11.34
N ILE A 392 24.20 12.69 -11.31
CA ILE A 392 24.72 14.04 -11.56
C ILE A 392 25.83 14.40 -10.55
N LEU A 393 25.63 14.10 -9.26
CA LEU A 393 26.64 14.34 -8.24
C LEU A 393 27.90 13.49 -8.46
N GLY A 394 27.76 12.24 -8.91
CA GLY A 394 28.88 11.39 -9.31
C GLY A 394 29.69 11.98 -10.47
N VAL A 395 29.00 12.49 -11.49
CA VAL A 395 29.62 13.20 -12.63
C VAL A 395 30.33 14.47 -12.18
N ALA A 396 29.68 15.29 -11.35
CA ALA A 396 30.26 16.52 -10.81
C ALA A 396 31.53 16.25 -9.99
N LEU A 397 31.50 15.18 -9.18
CA LEU A 397 32.66 14.74 -8.41
C LEU A 397 33.82 14.31 -9.31
N PHE A 398 33.55 13.55 -10.38
CA PHE A 398 34.56 13.20 -11.38
C PHE A 398 35.18 14.45 -12.01
N ARG A 399 34.35 15.38 -12.50
CA ARG A 399 34.80 16.64 -13.10
C ARG A 399 35.67 17.45 -12.14
N PHE A 400 35.26 17.56 -10.87
CA PHE A 400 36.00 18.28 -9.85
C PHE A 400 37.39 17.69 -9.61
N ILE A 401 37.51 16.36 -9.50
CA ILE A 401 38.79 15.69 -9.31
C ILE A 401 39.70 15.86 -10.53
N MET A 402 39.15 15.76 -11.74
CA MET A 402 39.90 15.94 -12.99
C MET A 402 40.43 17.37 -13.15
N HIS A 403 39.61 18.37 -12.84
CA HIS A 403 39.99 19.78 -12.87
C HIS A 403 41.08 20.09 -11.84
N LYS A 404 40.89 19.69 -10.58
CA LYS A 404 41.86 19.94 -9.49
C LYS A 404 43.20 19.23 -9.71
N SER A 405 43.22 18.14 -10.47
CA SER A 405 44.43 17.37 -10.75
C SER A 405 45.14 17.83 -12.04
N ASN A 406 44.74 18.94 -12.65
CA ASN A 406 45.25 19.44 -13.94
C ASN A 406 45.19 18.41 -15.09
N ILE A 407 44.22 17.49 -15.06
CA ILE A 407 44.08 16.44 -16.09
C ILE A 407 43.23 16.95 -17.28
N PHE A 408 42.53 18.07 -17.11
CA PHE A 408 41.93 18.87 -18.19
C PHE A 408 42.96 19.93 -18.66
N SER A 409 43.96 19.52 -19.43
CA SER A 409 44.87 20.45 -20.12
C SER A 409 44.86 20.22 -21.63
N ARG A 410 43.67 19.92 -22.17
CA ARG A 410 43.38 19.88 -23.61
C ARG A 410 41.93 20.30 -23.79
N ASP A 411 41.74 21.60 -23.95
CA ASP A 411 40.57 22.16 -24.60
C ASP A 411 40.46 21.65 -26.04
#